data_AF-A0A2W4IV05-F1
#
_entry.id   AF-A0A2W4IV05-F1
#
_cell.length_a   1.000
_cell.length_b   1.000
_cell.length_c   1.000
_cell.angle_alpha   90.00
_cell.angle_beta   90.00
_cell.angle_gamma   90.00
#
_symmetry.space_group_name_H-M   'P 1'
#
loop_
_entity.id
_entity.type
_entity.pdbx_description
1 polymer ?
#
loop_
_entity_poly.entity_id
_entity_poly.type
_entity_poly.pdbx_seq_one_letter_code
_entity_poly.pdbx_strand_id
1 'polypeptide(L)'
;MNVTIGVGQTQIVQALDGFKRDLVGPVPDSATVTVEFAQNVAPLTTKLTLAAHKNPAPNGAYFFPAKAGDLGKGQYWSWRTRHMGAAPGVTWTDRNRFAYDMGVSRWDKKAKEWTGLREGADPGNPKNADYLVWDKPVYAMADGKVMYCREDVVDHEGSGGGPANSVWIDHGGEFAGYVHLKLNSIPSSVCPQGSEKKWGMNGKTVTVKAGQLIGRVGNTGNSSAPHLHLEVLDGVPPGNPGASPRPNGLPVLFQNALVRGDRADVDPDAGPIDWTTARGQAIGWNALVLPNRCGFDVIPSGLSEWARHGITAACFQDVVNRATAAGYEPAVVDGYTVGGNTYFNAVFQPKDQLPSATRHGLTAAQLDKLVDEWGELGYRIRHLDGYQYNGMPRYVAIFVKDGGPRQFVTHSLSSYAHQAVYNLLTGAGWRPVINSGVSDHYLVRYFAVYEQRSLGSYRAEWAIPEANYQEFAETQLALGRRPLYLNAYNHGGKAYLSAIYTSTVPGPFEARHGLTAAQYQAEYDTWVGKKYRTRQVTGYASGTGHRFAAVWRP
;
A
#
# COMPACT_ATOMS: atom_id res chain seq x y z
N MET A 1 -32.86 25.34 -5.49
CA MET A 1 -33.71 24.41 -4.71
C MET A 1 -34.63 25.25 -3.85
N ASN A 2 -35.94 25.02 -3.90
CA ASN A 2 -36.88 25.70 -3.01
C ASN A 2 -37.16 24.79 -1.84
N VAL A 3 -36.86 25.23 -0.62
CA VAL A 3 -36.99 24.44 0.61
C VAL A 3 -37.80 25.26 1.61
N THR A 4 -38.82 24.65 2.22
CA THR A 4 -39.61 25.28 3.29
C THR A 4 -39.12 24.75 4.63
N ILE A 5 -38.57 25.63 5.46
CA ILE A 5 -38.06 25.29 6.79
C ILE A 5 -39.05 25.80 7.83
N GLY A 6 -39.55 24.92 8.70
CA GLY A 6 -40.45 25.30 9.79
C GLY A 6 -39.74 26.14 10.86
N VAL A 7 -40.50 26.92 11.62
CA VAL A 7 -39.97 27.72 12.75
C VAL A 7 -39.26 26.81 13.75
N GLY A 8 -38.01 27.13 14.09
CA GLY A 8 -37.19 26.36 15.03
C GLY A 8 -36.61 25.05 14.47
N GLN A 9 -36.78 24.78 13.17
CA GLN A 9 -36.21 23.60 12.53
C GLN A 9 -34.88 23.92 11.85
N THR A 10 -33.98 22.94 11.87
CA THR A 10 -32.75 22.94 11.09
C THR A 10 -32.90 21.96 9.94
N GLN A 11 -32.54 22.38 8.73
CA GLN A 11 -32.53 21.50 7.56
C GLN A 11 -31.17 21.53 6.88
N ILE A 12 -30.66 20.34 6.54
CA ILE A 12 -29.47 20.18 5.72
C ILE A 12 -29.90 20.28 4.25
N VAL A 13 -29.32 21.21 3.51
CA VAL A 13 -29.53 21.35 2.06
C VAL A 13 -28.28 20.89 1.34
N GLN A 14 -28.44 19.96 0.40
CA GLN A 14 -27.35 19.45 -0.42
C GLN A 14 -27.36 20.14 -1.80
N ALA A 15 -26.26 20.80 -2.13
CA ALA A 15 -25.99 21.31 -3.47
C ALA A 15 -25.07 20.33 -4.19
N LEU A 16 -25.44 19.96 -5.42
CA LEU A 16 -24.79 18.90 -6.18
C LEU A 16 -24.44 19.44 -7.57
N ASP A 17 -23.18 19.36 -7.97
CA ASP A 17 -22.68 19.78 -9.30
C ASP A 17 -23.04 18.75 -10.40
N GLY A 18 -24.33 18.45 -10.52
CA GLY A 18 -24.85 17.49 -11.48
C GLY A 18 -24.55 16.01 -11.18
N PHE A 19 -24.64 15.20 -12.24
CA PHE A 19 -24.59 13.74 -12.18
C PHE A 19 -23.16 13.16 -12.24
N LYS A 20 -22.18 13.93 -12.71
CA LYS A 20 -20.79 13.46 -12.84
C LYS A 20 -20.10 13.60 -11.49
N ARG A 21 -19.47 12.52 -11.03
CA ARG A 21 -18.61 12.51 -9.84
C ARG A 21 -17.17 12.99 -10.16
N ASP A 22 -16.84 13.07 -11.44
CA ASP A 22 -15.53 13.47 -11.94
C ASP A 22 -15.50 15.00 -12.13
N LEU A 23 -14.78 15.70 -11.27
CA LEU A 23 -14.52 17.13 -11.45
C LEU A 23 -13.50 17.30 -12.59
N VAL A 24 -13.89 18.01 -13.65
CA VAL A 24 -13.02 18.30 -14.79
C VAL A 24 -12.22 19.57 -14.48
N GLY A 25 -11.27 19.46 -13.55
CA GLY A 25 -10.42 20.58 -13.13
C GLY A 25 -9.97 20.48 -11.68
N PRO A 26 -9.04 21.35 -11.22
CA PRO A 26 -8.72 21.44 -9.81
C PRO A 26 -9.99 21.79 -9.02
N VAL A 27 -10.19 21.11 -7.89
CA VAL A 27 -11.31 21.41 -7.00
C VAL A 27 -11.16 22.87 -6.55
N PRO A 28 -12.19 23.72 -6.69
CA PRO A 28 -12.10 25.10 -6.22
C PRO A 28 -11.87 25.14 -4.70
N ASP A 29 -11.04 26.06 -4.23
CA ASP A 29 -10.74 26.17 -2.78
C ASP A 29 -11.91 26.77 -1.98
N SER A 30 -12.93 27.30 -2.67
CA SER A 30 -14.13 27.85 -2.04
C SER A 30 -15.35 27.82 -2.96
N ALA A 31 -16.53 27.80 -2.36
CA ALA A 31 -17.81 28.00 -3.03
C ALA A 31 -18.58 29.15 -2.35
N THR A 32 -19.29 29.93 -3.14
CA THR A 32 -20.23 30.93 -2.61
C THR A 32 -21.63 30.34 -2.64
N VAL A 33 -22.31 30.35 -1.50
CA VAL A 33 -23.70 29.90 -1.37
C VAL A 33 -24.56 31.11 -1.07
N THR A 34 -25.55 31.36 -1.92
CA THR A 34 -26.57 32.39 -1.73
C THR A 34 -27.88 31.70 -1.38
N VAL A 35 -28.45 32.04 -0.24
CA VAL A 35 -29.78 31.61 0.19
C VAL A 35 -30.73 32.77 0.01
N GLU A 36 -31.73 32.58 -0.84
CA GLU A 36 -32.82 33.52 -1.07
C GLU A 36 -34.05 33.10 -0.28
N PHE A 37 -34.72 34.07 0.34
CA PHE A 37 -35.91 33.85 1.16
C PHE A 37 -37.15 34.39 0.43
N ALA A 38 -38.32 33.83 0.72
CA ALA A 38 -39.58 34.37 0.21
C ALA A 38 -39.83 35.80 0.73
N GLN A 39 -40.43 36.65 -0.11
CA GLN A 39 -40.75 38.08 0.01
C GLN A 39 -40.15 38.89 1.18
N ASN A 40 -39.43 39.97 0.81
CA ASN A 40 -38.94 41.06 1.66
C ASN A 40 -37.84 40.74 2.69
N VAL A 41 -37.05 39.69 2.46
CA VAL A 41 -35.83 39.41 3.25
C VAL A 41 -34.61 39.45 2.33
N ALA A 42 -33.56 40.13 2.75
CA ALA A 42 -32.31 40.20 2.00
C ALA A 42 -31.67 38.80 1.87
N PRO A 43 -31.13 38.42 0.70
CA PRO A 43 -30.42 37.16 0.54
C PRO A 43 -29.24 37.05 1.52
N LEU A 44 -29.03 35.85 2.04
CA LEU A 44 -27.84 35.53 2.83
C LEU A 44 -26.79 34.90 1.90
N THR A 45 -25.68 35.60 1.71
CA THR A 45 -24.54 35.08 0.94
C THR A 45 -23.41 34.73 1.89
N THR A 46 -22.89 33.51 1.79
CA THR A 46 -21.72 33.07 2.53
C THR A 46 -20.70 32.42 1.61
N LYS A 47 -19.41 32.65 1.89
CA LYS A 47 -18.30 32.00 1.21
C LYS A 47 -17.81 30.86 2.07
N LEU A 48 -17.89 29.64 1.56
CA LEU A 48 -17.44 28.43 2.23
C LEU A 48 -16.09 28.00 1.66
N THR A 49 -15.11 27.73 2.51
CA THR A 49 -13.90 27.03 2.11
C THR A 49 -14.26 25.58 1.82
N LEU A 50 -13.81 25.07 0.66
CA LEU A 50 -13.98 23.68 0.31
C LEU A 50 -12.76 22.89 0.75
N ALA A 51 -12.99 21.68 1.23
CA ALA A 51 -11.95 20.72 1.54
C ALA A 51 -12.30 19.38 0.89
N ALA A 52 -11.28 18.67 0.41
CA ALA A 52 -11.46 17.29 -0.02
C ALA A 52 -11.93 16.45 1.18
N HIS A 53 -12.96 15.64 0.96
CA HIS A 53 -13.38 14.63 1.92
C HIS A 53 -12.20 13.69 2.20
N LYS A 54 -12.05 13.24 3.45
CA LYS A 54 -11.06 12.25 3.86
C LYS A 54 -11.79 11.16 4.63
N ASN A 55 -11.66 9.93 4.19
CA ASN A 55 -12.17 8.80 4.93
C ASN A 55 -11.37 8.65 6.25
N PRO A 56 -11.97 8.15 7.34
CA PRO A 56 -11.33 7.98 8.66
C PRO A 56 -10.23 6.91 8.68
N ALA A 57 -10.03 6.16 7.59
CA ALA A 57 -8.92 5.23 7.46
C ALA A 57 -7.55 5.95 7.37
N PRO A 58 -6.44 5.28 7.75
CA PRO A 58 -5.09 5.83 7.60
C PRO A 58 -4.83 6.34 6.17
N ASN A 59 -4.21 7.53 6.08
CA ASN A 59 -3.99 8.30 4.85
C ASN A 59 -5.24 8.92 4.21
N GLY A 60 -6.39 8.92 4.89
CA GLY A 60 -7.60 9.56 4.40
C GLY A 60 -8.36 8.76 3.34
N ALA A 61 -8.05 7.47 3.19
CA ALA A 61 -8.58 6.62 2.12
C ALA A 61 -8.62 5.13 2.50
N TYR A 62 -9.58 4.42 1.94
CA TYR A 62 -9.79 2.99 2.15
C TYR A 62 -8.95 2.13 1.20
N PHE A 63 -8.62 0.90 1.61
CA PHE A 63 -8.20 -0.11 0.62
C PHE A 63 -9.39 -0.51 -0.25
N PHE A 64 -9.14 -0.95 -1.47
CA PHE A 64 -10.20 -1.55 -2.29
C PHE A 64 -10.68 -2.87 -1.64
N PRO A 65 -11.97 -3.25 -1.65
CA PRO A 65 -12.48 -4.41 -0.92
C PRO A 65 -12.19 -5.77 -1.57
N ALA A 66 -11.12 -5.86 -2.36
CA ALA A 66 -10.70 -7.06 -3.09
C ALA A 66 -9.18 -7.11 -3.21
N LYS A 67 -8.59 -8.21 -3.68
CA LYS A 67 -7.16 -8.30 -3.95
C LYS A 67 -6.89 -8.88 -5.35
N ALA A 68 -5.84 -8.39 -5.99
CA ALA A 68 -5.46 -8.78 -7.34
C ALA A 68 -5.16 -10.29 -7.45
N GLY A 69 -4.69 -10.91 -6.36
CA GLY A 69 -4.46 -12.36 -6.30
C GLY A 69 -5.70 -13.24 -6.46
N ASP A 70 -6.92 -12.68 -6.33
CA ASP A 70 -8.17 -13.43 -6.55
C ASP A 70 -8.69 -13.36 -8.00
N LEU A 71 -7.98 -12.64 -8.87
CA LEU A 71 -8.31 -12.47 -10.28
C LEU A 71 -7.55 -13.48 -11.14
N GLY A 72 -8.22 -13.98 -12.19
CA GLY A 72 -7.52 -14.70 -13.25
C GLY A 72 -6.65 -13.75 -14.09
N LYS A 73 -5.70 -14.31 -14.84
CA LYS A 73 -4.86 -13.53 -15.77
C LYS A 73 -5.75 -12.74 -16.75
N GLY A 74 -5.49 -11.44 -16.89
CA GLY A 74 -6.26 -10.55 -17.77
C GLY A 74 -7.66 -10.18 -17.26
N GLN A 75 -7.98 -10.50 -16.01
CA GLN A 75 -9.21 -10.06 -15.35
C GLN A 75 -8.93 -8.86 -14.43
N TYR A 76 -9.89 -7.96 -14.35
CA TYR A 76 -9.81 -6.73 -13.56
C TYR A 76 -11.16 -6.47 -12.89
N TRP A 77 -11.14 -5.90 -11.68
CA TRP A 77 -12.38 -5.33 -11.13
C TRP A 77 -12.82 -4.16 -11.99
N SER A 78 -14.12 -3.95 -12.10
CA SER A 78 -14.70 -2.86 -12.90
C SER A 78 -15.95 -2.29 -12.26
N TRP A 79 -16.14 -0.99 -12.40
CA TRP A 79 -17.36 -0.33 -11.95
C TRP A 79 -18.42 -0.39 -13.06
N ARG A 80 -19.55 -1.07 -12.81
CA ARG A 80 -20.56 -1.38 -13.85
C ARG A 80 -21.66 -0.34 -13.99
N THR A 81 -22.23 0.14 -12.88
CA THR A 81 -23.46 0.97 -12.92
C THR A 81 -23.37 2.17 -11.99
N ARG A 82 -23.89 3.32 -12.45
CA ARG A 82 -24.08 4.51 -11.61
C ARG A 82 -25.41 4.41 -10.87
N HIS A 83 -25.39 4.60 -9.55
CA HIS A 83 -26.60 4.63 -8.70
C HIS A 83 -27.42 5.93 -8.79
N MET A 84 -26.96 6.94 -9.52
CA MET A 84 -27.76 8.14 -9.78
C MET A 84 -28.42 8.05 -11.16
N GLY A 85 -29.74 7.80 -11.16
CA GLY A 85 -30.55 7.62 -12.35
C GLY A 85 -30.72 8.92 -13.17
N ALA A 86 -30.58 8.78 -14.49
CA ALA A 86 -30.89 9.76 -15.50
C ALA A 86 -32.41 9.95 -15.74
N ALA A 87 -33.25 9.77 -14.71
CA ALA A 87 -34.69 9.92 -14.84
C ALA A 87 -35.11 11.38 -14.58
N PRO A 88 -35.76 12.07 -15.55
CA PRO A 88 -36.28 13.41 -15.33
C PRO A 88 -37.26 13.44 -14.14
N GLY A 89 -37.09 14.41 -13.24
CA GLY A 89 -38.00 14.63 -12.11
C GLY A 89 -37.66 13.88 -10.81
N VAL A 90 -36.54 13.16 -10.77
CA VAL A 90 -36.13 12.41 -9.59
C VAL A 90 -35.16 13.23 -8.73
N THR A 91 -35.66 13.81 -7.64
CA THR A 91 -34.87 14.53 -6.63
C THR A 91 -34.37 13.56 -5.55
N TRP A 92 -33.45 12.64 -5.89
CA TRP A 92 -32.82 11.83 -4.84
C TRP A 92 -31.72 12.65 -4.13
N THR A 93 -31.94 12.99 -2.87
CA THR A 93 -30.86 13.00 -1.88
C THR A 93 -30.53 11.53 -1.59
N ASP A 94 -29.89 10.85 -2.56
CA ASP A 94 -29.75 9.39 -2.46
C ASP A 94 -28.56 9.02 -1.60
N ARG A 95 -28.83 8.22 -0.58
CA ARG A 95 -27.86 7.38 0.12
C ARG A 95 -26.88 6.70 -0.85
N ASN A 96 -27.37 6.31 -2.03
CA ASN A 96 -26.59 5.62 -3.04
C ASN A 96 -25.77 6.56 -3.95
N ARG A 97 -25.78 7.88 -3.71
CA ARG A 97 -25.09 8.90 -4.54
C ARG A 97 -23.65 8.54 -4.84
N PHE A 98 -22.94 7.94 -3.89
CA PHE A 98 -21.53 7.54 -3.99
C PHE A 98 -21.32 6.03 -4.04
N ALA A 99 -22.40 5.25 -4.04
CA ALA A 99 -22.32 3.79 -4.07
C ALA A 99 -21.71 3.28 -5.39
N TYR A 100 -21.15 2.09 -5.32
CA TYR A 100 -20.50 1.36 -6.40
C TYR A 100 -21.13 0.00 -6.59
N ASP A 101 -21.55 -0.31 -7.82
CA ASP A 101 -21.81 -1.70 -8.24
C ASP A 101 -20.58 -2.22 -8.99
N MET A 102 -19.78 -3.01 -8.29
CA MET A 102 -18.51 -3.51 -8.78
C MET A 102 -18.66 -4.94 -9.32
N GLY A 103 -18.13 -5.16 -10.51
CA GLY A 103 -17.98 -6.47 -11.12
C GLY A 103 -16.53 -6.79 -11.41
N VAL A 104 -16.32 -7.87 -12.15
CA VAL A 104 -15.03 -8.23 -12.77
C VAL A 104 -15.24 -8.27 -14.28
N SER A 105 -14.20 -7.94 -15.04
CA SER A 105 -14.22 -7.94 -16.50
C SER A 105 -12.97 -8.58 -17.07
N ARG A 106 -13.12 -9.18 -18.25
CA ARG A 106 -12.05 -9.67 -19.12
C ARG A 106 -12.22 -9.06 -20.52
N TRP A 107 -11.13 -9.03 -21.27
CA TRP A 107 -11.19 -8.71 -22.70
C TRP A 107 -11.70 -9.92 -23.48
N ASP A 108 -12.76 -9.72 -24.29
CA ASP A 108 -13.18 -10.69 -25.29
C ASP A 108 -12.52 -10.36 -26.63
N LYS A 109 -11.55 -11.19 -27.02
CA LYS A 109 -10.78 -10.97 -28.25
C LYS A 109 -11.62 -11.08 -29.53
N LYS A 110 -12.68 -11.88 -29.51
CA LYS A 110 -13.53 -12.11 -30.69
C LYS A 110 -14.49 -10.95 -30.89
N ALA A 111 -15.14 -10.53 -29.79
CA ALA A 111 -16.09 -9.43 -29.82
C ALA A 111 -15.42 -8.05 -29.74
N LYS A 112 -14.12 -7.99 -29.41
CA LYS A 112 -13.34 -6.75 -29.23
C LYS A 112 -13.96 -5.82 -28.19
N GLU A 113 -14.40 -6.41 -27.09
CA GLU A 113 -15.07 -5.69 -26.01
C GLU A 113 -14.75 -6.26 -24.63
N TRP A 114 -14.99 -5.45 -23.59
CA TRP A 114 -14.87 -5.89 -22.20
C TRP A 114 -16.15 -6.56 -21.71
N THR A 115 -16.08 -7.85 -21.45
CA THR A 115 -17.20 -8.63 -20.92
C THR A 115 -17.06 -8.98 -19.45
N GLY A 116 -18.19 -9.04 -18.76
CA GLY A 116 -18.30 -9.50 -17.38
C GLY A 116 -18.43 -11.00 -17.21
N LEU A 117 -18.55 -11.73 -18.32
CA LEU A 117 -18.84 -13.16 -18.36
C LEU A 117 -17.57 -13.99 -18.57
N ARG A 118 -17.62 -15.24 -18.14
CA ARG A 118 -16.60 -16.26 -18.44
C ARG A 118 -16.61 -16.61 -19.92
N GLU A 119 -15.55 -17.27 -20.37
CA GLU A 119 -15.52 -17.80 -21.74
C GLU A 119 -16.53 -18.95 -21.86
N GLY A 120 -17.27 -18.98 -22.98
CA GLY A 120 -18.29 -20.01 -23.25
C GLY A 120 -19.67 -19.75 -22.62
N ALA A 121 -19.84 -18.70 -21.83
CA ALA A 121 -21.14 -18.31 -21.29
C ALA A 121 -22.10 -17.82 -22.39
N ASP A 122 -23.39 -18.12 -22.25
CA ASP A 122 -24.45 -17.57 -23.11
C ASP A 122 -24.82 -16.13 -22.64
N PRO A 123 -24.50 -15.09 -23.41
CA PRO A 123 -24.82 -13.71 -23.03
C PRO A 123 -26.32 -13.42 -23.02
N GLY A 124 -27.16 -14.24 -23.67
CA GLY A 124 -28.61 -14.06 -23.70
C GLY A 124 -29.32 -14.55 -22.43
N ASN A 125 -28.71 -15.46 -21.67
CA ASN A 125 -29.28 -16.02 -20.44
C ASN A 125 -28.19 -16.46 -19.44
N PRO A 126 -27.30 -15.54 -19.03
CA PRO A 126 -26.18 -15.89 -18.17
C PRO A 126 -26.68 -16.34 -16.79
N LYS A 127 -26.08 -17.41 -16.26
CA LYS A 127 -26.27 -17.85 -14.88
C LYS A 127 -25.29 -17.14 -13.96
N ASN A 128 -25.57 -17.13 -12.67
CA ASN A 128 -24.68 -16.57 -11.66
C ASN A 128 -23.22 -17.05 -11.83
N ALA A 129 -23.02 -18.35 -12.02
CA ALA A 129 -21.70 -18.95 -12.20
C ALA A 129 -20.96 -18.46 -13.45
N ASP A 130 -21.67 -17.97 -14.47
CA ASP A 130 -21.09 -17.43 -15.71
C ASP A 130 -20.45 -16.06 -15.50
N TYR A 131 -20.82 -15.33 -14.45
CA TYR A 131 -20.21 -14.05 -14.15
C TYR A 131 -18.82 -14.23 -13.52
N LEU A 132 -17.85 -13.44 -13.98
CA LEU A 132 -16.48 -13.47 -13.45
C LEU A 132 -16.41 -13.07 -11.98
N VAL A 133 -17.33 -12.20 -11.53
CA VAL A 133 -17.36 -11.69 -10.15
C VAL A 133 -18.02 -12.66 -9.17
N TRP A 134 -18.82 -13.61 -9.66
CA TRP A 134 -19.49 -14.58 -8.79
C TRP A 134 -18.49 -15.33 -7.91
N ASP A 135 -18.81 -15.42 -6.62
CA ASP A 135 -18.03 -16.09 -5.58
C ASP A 135 -16.63 -15.47 -5.32
N LYS A 136 -16.37 -14.26 -5.84
CA LYS A 136 -15.13 -13.53 -5.53
C LYS A 136 -15.10 -13.11 -4.06
N PRO A 137 -13.95 -13.30 -3.37
CA PRO A 137 -13.78 -12.82 -2.00
C PRO A 137 -13.97 -11.31 -1.86
N VAL A 138 -14.59 -10.90 -0.76
CA VAL A 138 -14.74 -9.49 -0.35
C VAL A 138 -14.03 -9.31 0.99
N TYR A 139 -13.22 -8.25 1.10
CA TYR A 139 -12.42 -7.96 2.28
C TYR A 139 -12.81 -6.62 2.91
N ALA A 140 -12.66 -6.51 4.22
CA ALA A 140 -12.81 -5.25 4.93
C ALA A 140 -11.80 -4.22 4.39
N MET A 141 -12.29 -3.02 4.07
CA MET A 141 -11.48 -1.97 3.45
C MET A 141 -10.53 -1.27 4.45
N ALA A 142 -10.85 -1.35 5.74
CA ALA A 142 -10.06 -0.83 6.84
C ALA A 142 -10.36 -1.64 8.11
N ASP A 143 -9.62 -1.36 9.18
CA ASP A 143 -9.99 -1.78 10.53
C ASP A 143 -11.34 -1.16 10.91
N GLY A 144 -12.17 -1.90 11.63
CA GLY A 144 -13.48 -1.36 12.04
C GLY A 144 -14.27 -2.30 12.93
N LYS A 145 -15.42 -1.81 13.37
CA LYS A 145 -16.39 -2.57 14.18
C LYS A 145 -17.56 -2.99 13.29
N VAL A 146 -17.87 -4.28 13.26
CA VAL A 146 -19.08 -4.74 12.57
C VAL A 146 -20.29 -4.26 13.37
N MET A 147 -21.20 -3.57 12.69
CA MET A 147 -22.39 -2.99 13.29
C MET A 147 -23.67 -3.74 12.91
N TYR A 148 -23.69 -4.40 11.76
CA TYR A 148 -24.79 -5.23 11.32
C TYR A 148 -24.27 -6.30 10.36
N CYS A 149 -24.88 -7.47 10.41
CA CYS A 149 -24.71 -8.49 9.39
C CYS A 149 -26.04 -9.18 9.10
N ARG A 150 -26.17 -9.72 7.89
CA ARG A 150 -27.28 -10.58 7.48
C ARG A 150 -26.75 -11.68 6.57
N GLU A 151 -27.10 -12.91 6.89
CA GLU A 151 -26.65 -14.12 6.20
C GLU A 151 -27.75 -15.18 6.20
N ASP A 152 -28.87 -14.89 5.53
CA ASP A 152 -30.06 -15.77 5.51
C ASP A 152 -30.86 -15.72 4.21
N VAL A 153 -30.41 -14.93 3.24
CA VAL A 153 -31.07 -14.75 1.94
C VAL A 153 -30.39 -15.65 0.92
N VAL A 154 -31.17 -16.45 0.20
CA VAL A 154 -30.68 -17.33 -0.86
C VAL A 154 -30.42 -16.51 -2.13
N ASP A 155 -29.30 -16.79 -2.80
CA ASP A 155 -28.99 -16.23 -4.12
C ASP A 155 -30.01 -16.69 -5.17
N HIS A 156 -30.33 -15.83 -6.13
CA HIS A 156 -31.27 -16.15 -7.22
C HIS A 156 -30.64 -15.86 -8.58
N GLU A 157 -31.26 -16.38 -9.63
CA GLU A 157 -30.96 -16.01 -11.01
C GLU A 157 -31.85 -14.82 -11.42
N GLY A 158 -31.37 -13.96 -12.31
CA GLY A 158 -32.13 -12.81 -12.81
C GLY A 158 -32.45 -11.76 -11.73
N SER A 159 -33.58 -11.06 -11.89
CA SER A 159 -33.98 -9.96 -11.00
C SER A 159 -34.69 -10.45 -9.75
N GLY A 160 -34.09 -10.17 -8.58
CA GLY A 160 -34.66 -10.44 -7.27
C GLY A 160 -35.29 -9.23 -6.63
N GLY A 161 -35.66 -9.38 -5.36
CA GLY A 161 -36.25 -8.32 -4.56
C GLY A 161 -36.02 -8.55 -3.06
N GLY A 162 -36.26 -7.50 -2.28
CA GLY A 162 -36.13 -7.56 -0.83
C GLY A 162 -34.69 -7.39 -0.31
N PRO A 163 -34.48 -7.66 0.99
CA PRO A 163 -33.20 -7.44 1.64
C PRO A 163 -32.13 -8.42 1.14
N ALA A 164 -30.87 -7.99 1.15
CA ALA A 164 -29.73 -8.80 0.74
C ALA A 164 -28.88 -9.23 1.94
N ASN A 165 -28.10 -10.30 1.77
CA ASN A 165 -27.02 -10.58 2.70
C ASN A 165 -25.99 -9.45 2.62
N SER A 166 -25.53 -9.02 3.78
CA SER A 166 -24.65 -7.86 3.88
C SER A 166 -23.86 -7.84 5.18
N VAL A 167 -22.74 -7.11 5.14
CA VAL A 167 -21.96 -6.73 6.32
C VAL A 167 -21.87 -5.21 6.33
N TRP A 168 -22.06 -4.61 7.50
CA TRP A 168 -21.93 -3.17 7.70
C TRP A 168 -20.91 -2.89 8.79
N ILE A 169 -19.90 -2.09 8.47
CA ILE A 169 -18.74 -1.84 9.33
C ILE A 169 -18.64 -0.35 9.60
N ASP A 170 -18.50 -0.01 10.88
CA ASP A 170 -18.12 1.33 11.34
C ASP A 170 -16.59 1.48 11.31
N HIS A 171 -16.12 2.44 10.51
CA HIS A 171 -14.73 2.81 10.35
C HIS A 171 -14.35 4.10 11.09
N GLY A 172 -15.07 4.46 12.16
CA GLY A 172 -14.83 5.68 12.94
C GLY A 172 -15.82 6.79 12.60
N GLY A 173 -17.10 6.45 12.49
CA GLY A 173 -18.20 7.35 12.14
C GLY A 173 -18.64 7.28 10.67
N GLU A 174 -17.90 6.54 9.83
CA GLU A 174 -18.34 6.18 8.49
C GLU A 174 -18.76 4.72 8.44
N PHE A 175 -19.98 4.47 7.98
CA PHE A 175 -20.58 3.14 7.97
C PHE A 175 -20.54 2.56 6.55
N ALA A 176 -19.61 1.64 6.30
CA ALA A 176 -19.45 0.97 5.02
C ALA A 176 -20.35 -0.28 4.93
N GLY A 177 -21.23 -0.32 3.94
CA GLY A 177 -22.08 -1.46 3.60
C GLY A 177 -21.53 -2.26 2.43
N TYR A 178 -21.40 -3.58 2.63
CA TYR A 178 -21.01 -4.57 1.61
C TYR A 178 -22.21 -5.46 1.35
N VAL A 179 -22.85 -5.33 0.19
CA VAL A 179 -24.21 -5.84 -0.06
C VAL A 179 -24.23 -6.79 -1.26
N HIS A 180 -25.30 -7.60 -1.34
CA HIS A 180 -25.49 -8.71 -2.29
C HIS A 180 -24.49 -9.85 -2.09
N LEU A 181 -24.10 -10.09 -0.84
CA LEU A 181 -23.18 -11.18 -0.50
C LEU A 181 -23.86 -12.54 -0.71
N LYS A 182 -23.06 -13.54 -1.05
CA LYS A 182 -23.51 -14.91 -1.31
C LYS A 182 -23.90 -15.60 0.00
N LEU A 183 -24.96 -16.41 -0.01
CA LEU A 183 -25.34 -17.22 1.15
C LEU A 183 -24.22 -18.21 1.53
N ASN A 184 -24.03 -18.42 2.83
CA ASN A 184 -22.99 -19.25 3.45
C ASN A 184 -21.55 -18.81 3.11
N SER A 185 -21.33 -17.51 2.89
CA SER A 185 -20.02 -16.94 2.57
C SER A 185 -19.48 -15.98 3.62
N ILE A 186 -20.33 -15.40 4.47
CA ILE A 186 -19.91 -14.50 5.54
C ILE A 186 -19.35 -15.35 6.71
N PRO A 187 -18.09 -15.17 7.12
CA PRO A 187 -17.52 -15.94 8.22
C PRO A 187 -18.28 -15.73 9.53
N SER A 188 -18.45 -16.79 10.34
CA SER A 188 -19.12 -16.69 11.65
C SER A 188 -18.39 -15.78 12.65
N SER A 189 -17.09 -15.54 12.46
CA SER A 189 -16.32 -14.54 13.19
C SER A 189 -16.72 -13.09 12.87
N VAL A 190 -17.34 -12.86 11.70
CA VAL A 190 -17.85 -11.56 11.24
C VAL A 190 -19.35 -11.45 11.51
N CYS A 191 -20.10 -12.54 11.31
CA CYS A 191 -21.54 -12.63 11.56
C CYS A 191 -21.89 -13.79 12.48
N PRO A 192 -21.67 -13.65 13.80
CA PRO A 192 -21.93 -14.73 14.76
C PRO A 192 -23.42 -14.92 15.00
N GLN A 193 -23.82 -16.17 15.24
CA GLN A 193 -25.21 -16.53 15.53
C GLN A 193 -25.81 -15.70 16.68
N GLY A 194 -27.05 -15.25 16.50
CA GLY A 194 -27.80 -14.42 17.44
C GLY A 194 -27.47 -12.92 17.37
N SER A 195 -26.66 -12.48 16.41
CA SER A 195 -26.36 -11.05 16.15
C SER A 195 -26.95 -10.52 14.85
N GLU A 196 -27.42 -11.41 13.98
CA GLU A 196 -27.87 -11.12 12.63
C GLU A 196 -29.10 -10.21 12.63
N LYS A 197 -29.22 -9.38 11.60
CA LYS A 197 -30.35 -8.49 11.35
C LYS A 197 -30.61 -7.47 12.49
N LYS A 198 -29.62 -7.20 13.33
CA LYS A 198 -29.70 -6.23 14.44
C LYS A 198 -28.49 -5.29 14.42
N TRP A 199 -28.76 -3.98 14.43
CA TRP A 199 -27.71 -2.97 14.63
C TRP A 199 -27.03 -3.13 16.00
N GLY A 200 -25.74 -2.82 16.06
CA GLY A 200 -24.93 -3.02 17.26
C GLY A 200 -24.64 -4.49 17.57
N MET A 201 -24.86 -5.39 16.61
CA MET A 201 -24.57 -6.83 16.70
C MET A 201 -25.18 -7.49 17.96
N ASN A 202 -26.36 -7.02 18.39
CA ASN A 202 -27.05 -7.48 19.59
C ASN A 202 -26.16 -7.44 20.87
N GLY A 203 -25.32 -6.40 20.99
CA GLY A 203 -24.40 -6.21 22.11
C GLY A 203 -23.07 -6.95 22.00
N LYS A 204 -22.86 -7.78 20.96
CA LYS A 204 -21.56 -8.43 20.73
C LYS A 204 -20.58 -7.45 20.09
N THR A 205 -19.35 -7.43 20.59
CA THR A 205 -18.27 -6.67 19.97
C THR A 205 -17.57 -7.54 18.94
N VAL A 206 -17.79 -7.23 17.67
CA VAL A 206 -17.11 -7.88 16.53
C VAL A 206 -16.27 -6.82 15.84
N THR A 207 -14.97 -7.08 15.71
CA THR A 207 -14.03 -6.20 15.02
C THR A 207 -13.41 -6.92 13.84
N VAL A 208 -13.12 -6.18 12.78
CA VAL A 208 -12.40 -6.68 11.62
C VAL A 208 -11.11 -5.88 11.40
N LYS A 209 -10.14 -6.52 10.75
CA LYS A 209 -8.92 -5.88 10.27
C LYS A 209 -8.98 -5.62 8.77
N ALA A 210 -8.30 -4.57 8.30
CA ALA A 210 -8.15 -4.34 6.86
C ALA A 210 -7.64 -5.60 6.16
N GLY A 211 -8.26 -5.99 5.05
CA GLY A 211 -7.90 -7.22 4.33
C GLY A 211 -8.44 -8.52 4.95
N GLN A 212 -9.21 -8.46 6.04
CA GLN A 212 -9.93 -9.62 6.57
C GLN A 212 -11.09 -9.99 5.64
N LEU A 213 -11.25 -11.29 5.34
CA LEU A 213 -12.38 -11.80 4.57
C LEU A 213 -13.69 -11.54 5.34
N ILE A 214 -14.66 -10.91 4.67
CA ILE A 214 -15.97 -10.58 5.24
C ILE A 214 -17.14 -11.18 4.47
N GLY A 215 -16.89 -11.82 3.34
CA GLY A 215 -17.91 -12.50 2.55
C GLY A 215 -17.41 -12.82 1.15
N ARG A 216 -18.31 -13.28 0.30
CA ARG A 216 -18.09 -13.45 -1.14
C ARG A 216 -19.22 -12.78 -1.91
N VAL A 217 -18.90 -12.29 -3.11
CA VAL A 217 -19.89 -11.69 -3.99
C VAL A 217 -20.93 -12.74 -4.39
N GLY A 218 -22.19 -12.39 -4.20
CA GLY A 218 -23.36 -13.18 -4.57
C GLY A 218 -24.31 -12.39 -5.46
N ASN A 219 -25.57 -12.79 -5.41
CA ASN A 219 -26.70 -12.21 -6.11
C ASN A 219 -27.95 -12.34 -5.21
N THR A 220 -27.85 -11.86 -3.96
CA THR A 220 -28.96 -11.90 -2.99
C THR A 220 -29.73 -10.59 -2.95
N GLY A 221 -31.03 -10.65 -2.66
CA GLY A 221 -31.89 -9.47 -2.48
C GLY A 221 -32.22 -8.73 -3.79
N ASN A 222 -32.36 -7.41 -3.73
CA ASN A 222 -32.71 -6.59 -4.89
C ASN A 222 -31.53 -6.40 -5.86
N SER A 223 -31.15 -7.45 -6.57
CA SER A 223 -30.08 -7.48 -7.56
C SER A 223 -30.58 -8.13 -8.85
N SER A 224 -30.01 -7.77 -10.01
CA SER A 224 -30.34 -8.38 -11.31
C SER A 224 -29.28 -9.33 -11.84
N ALA A 225 -28.07 -9.29 -11.26
CA ALA A 225 -26.92 -10.12 -11.62
C ALA A 225 -25.84 -10.00 -10.53
N PRO A 226 -24.91 -10.96 -10.41
CA PRO A 226 -23.82 -10.89 -9.44
C PRO A 226 -23.00 -9.60 -9.54
N HIS A 227 -22.87 -8.90 -8.42
CA HIS A 227 -21.99 -7.74 -8.23
C HIS A 227 -21.80 -7.45 -6.75
N LEU A 228 -20.72 -6.75 -6.40
CA LEU A 228 -20.57 -6.17 -5.07
C LEU A 228 -21.18 -4.78 -5.08
N HIS A 229 -22.23 -4.56 -4.30
CA HIS A 229 -22.68 -3.21 -3.98
C HIS A 229 -21.94 -2.70 -2.75
N LEU A 230 -21.22 -1.59 -2.92
CA LEU A 230 -20.48 -0.90 -1.86
C LEU A 230 -21.03 0.50 -1.68
N GLU A 231 -21.44 0.83 -0.46
CA GLU A 231 -21.84 2.18 -0.06
C GLU A 231 -21.19 2.58 1.27
N VAL A 232 -21.00 3.87 1.51
CA VAL A 232 -20.48 4.41 2.78
C VAL A 232 -21.39 5.54 3.22
N LEU A 233 -21.81 5.53 4.48
CA LEU A 233 -22.79 6.46 5.03
C LEU A 233 -22.26 7.23 6.24
N ASP A 234 -22.83 8.41 6.49
CA ASP A 234 -22.56 9.23 7.68
C ASP A 234 -23.36 8.83 8.94
N GLY A 235 -24.13 7.75 8.84
CA GLY A 235 -24.95 7.23 9.93
C GLY A 235 -25.56 5.87 9.63
N VAL A 236 -26.24 5.29 10.62
CA VAL A 236 -26.98 4.03 10.48
C VAL A 236 -28.48 4.30 10.34
N PRO A 237 -29.17 3.73 9.32
CA PRO A 237 -30.62 3.84 9.20
C PRO A 237 -31.35 3.08 10.34
N PRO A 238 -32.56 3.52 10.74
CA PRO A 238 -33.27 2.90 11.87
C PRO A 238 -33.74 1.48 11.57
N GLY A 239 -33.50 0.54 12.49
CA GLY A 239 -33.97 -0.84 12.37
C GLY A 239 -33.16 -1.70 11.39
N ASN A 240 -33.13 -1.37 10.10
CA ASN A 240 -32.38 -2.12 9.07
C ASN A 240 -31.71 -1.19 8.03
N PRO A 241 -30.70 -1.68 7.28
CA PRO A 241 -29.99 -0.87 6.29
C PRO A 241 -30.83 -0.24 5.17
N GLY A 242 -32.03 -0.76 4.88
CA GLY A 242 -32.94 -0.23 3.86
C GLY A 242 -33.93 0.83 4.35
N ALA A 243 -33.98 1.10 5.66
CA ALA A 243 -35.03 1.88 6.28
C ALA A 243 -34.89 3.40 6.06
N SER A 244 -36.00 4.12 6.26
CA SER A 244 -36.06 5.59 6.26
C SER A 244 -36.23 6.14 7.69
N PRO A 245 -35.77 7.37 8.00
CA PRO A 245 -35.02 8.28 7.14
C PRO A 245 -33.63 7.73 6.77
N ARG A 246 -33.17 8.05 5.55
CA ARG A 246 -31.89 7.55 5.03
C ARG A 246 -30.74 8.48 5.46
N PRO A 247 -29.63 7.95 5.99
CA PRO A 247 -28.37 8.69 6.12
C PRO A 247 -27.83 9.14 4.76
N ASN A 248 -26.89 10.07 4.77
CA ASN A 248 -26.28 10.56 3.53
C ASN A 248 -25.20 9.58 3.06
N GLY A 249 -25.13 9.38 1.74
CA GLY A 249 -23.98 8.72 1.14
C GLY A 249 -22.74 9.61 1.21
N LEU A 250 -21.59 9.01 1.46
CA LEU A 250 -20.27 9.64 1.51
C LEU A 250 -19.37 9.17 0.37
N PRO A 251 -18.45 10.02 -0.13
CA PRO A 251 -17.44 9.60 -1.10
C PRO A 251 -16.54 8.50 -0.55
N VAL A 252 -16.19 7.53 -1.41
CA VAL A 252 -15.23 6.47 -1.07
C VAL A 252 -13.93 6.74 -1.84
N LEU A 253 -12.87 7.07 -1.10
CA LEU A 253 -11.54 7.24 -1.68
C LEU A 253 -10.74 5.95 -1.52
N PHE A 254 -10.03 5.56 -2.57
CA PHE A 254 -9.24 4.34 -2.58
C PHE A 254 -7.73 4.63 -2.60
N GLN A 255 -6.98 3.77 -1.92
CA GLN A 255 -5.53 3.66 -1.99
C GLN A 255 -5.09 2.25 -2.40
N ASN A 256 -3.82 2.12 -2.80
CA ASN A 256 -3.17 0.83 -3.05
C ASN A 256 -3.86 -0.03 -4.13
N ALA A 257 -4.41 0.64 -5.14
CA ALA A 257 -4.98 0.01 -6.33
C ALA A 257 -4.39 0.65 -7.58
N LEU A 258 -4.12 -0.15 -8.61
CA LEU A 258 -3.90 0.41 -9.94
C LEU A 258 -5.25 0.59 -10.62
N VAL A 259 -5.44 1.74 -11.23
CA VAL A 259 -6.67 2.16 -11.88
C VAL A 259 -6.35 2.64 -13.28
N ARG A 260 -7.14 2.17 -14.25
CA ARG A 260 -7.24 2.73 -15.59
C ARG A 260 -8.63 3.33 -15.71
N GLY A 261 -8.76 4.45 -16.43
CA GLY A 261 -10.02 5.13 -16.70
C GLY A 261 -11.01 4.27 -17.48
N ASP A 262 -11.94 4.88 -18.21
CA ASP A 262 -13.00 4.16 -18.91
C ASP A 262 -12.44 2.96 -19.71
N ARG A 263 -12.88 1.74 -19.36
CA ARG A 263 -12.41 0.51 -20.00
C ARG A 263 -12.77 0.46 -21.49
N ALA A 264 -13.75 1.23 -21.95
CA ALA A 264 -14.04 1.36 -23.38
C ALA A 264 -12.84 1.90 -24.18
N ASP A 265 -11.97 2.69 -23.54
CA ASP A 265 -10.76 3.26 -24.13
C ASP A 265 -9.52 2.35 -23.99
N VAL A 266 -9.73 1.04 -23.77
CA VAL A 266 -8.66 0.08 -23.50
C VAL A 266 -8.81 -1.11 -24.43
N ASP A 267 -7.91 -1.22 -25.41
CA ASP A 267 -7.72 -2.42 -26.23
C ASP A 267 -6.38 -3.10 -25.85
N PRO A 268 -6.41 -4.19 -25.06
CA PRO A 268 -5.21 -4.93 -24.70
C PRO A 268 -4.51 -5.64 -25.87
N ASP A 269 -5.16 -5.79 -27.04
CA ASP A 269 -4.52 -6.33 -28.23
C ASP A 269 -3.68 -5.25 -28.95
N ALA A 270 -3.98 -3.97 -28.73
CA ALA A 270 -3.21 -2.84 -29.29
C ALA A 270 -1.96 -2.50 -28.47
N GLY A 271 -1.91 -2.89 -27.19
CA GLY A 271 -0.76 -2.63 -26.33
C GLY A 271 -1.02 -2.91 -24.84
N PRO A 272 0.01 -2.75 -24.00
CA PRO A 272 -0.16 -2.88 -22.55
C PRO A 272 -1.10 -1.81 -22.00
N ILE A 273 -1.86 -2.17 -20.97
CA ILE A 273 -2.74 -1.22 -20.27
C ILE A 273 -1.87 -0.23 -19.49
N ASP A 274 -2.10 1.06 -19.73
CA ASP A 274 -1.49 2.14 -18.94
C ASP A 274 -2.20 2.28 -17.58
N TRP A 275 -1.43 2.20 -16.50
CA TRP A 275 -1.96 2.14 -15.14
C TRP A 275 -1.58 3.38 -14.34
N THR A 276 -2.55 3.95 -13.63
CA THR A 276 -2.30 4.97 -12.61
C THR A 276 -2.48 4.36 -11.23
N THR A 277 -1.69 4.78 -10.24
CA THR A 277 -1.89 4.32 -8.85
C THR A 277 -2.89 5.23 -8.14
N ALA A 278 -3.94 4.66 -7.55
CA ALA A 278 -4.86 5.38 -6.69
C ALA A 278 -4.19 5.77 -5.37
N ARG A 279 -4.20 7.07 -5.07
CA ARG A 279 -3.55 7.68 -3.88
C ARG A 279 -4.54 8.56 -3.11
N GLY A 280 -5.65 7.96 -2.66
CA GLY A 280 -6.70 8.69 -1.96
C GLY A 280 -7.63 9.43 -2.92
N GLN A 281 -8.10 8.72 -3.94
CA GLN A 281 -9.01 9.26 -4.94
C GLN A 281 -10.18 8.30 -5.16
N ALA A 282 -11.33 8.85 -5.57
CA ALA A 282 -12.45 8.03 -6.02
C ALA A 282 -12.10 7.31 -7.33
N ILE A 283 -12.73 6.17 -7.58
CA ILE A 283 -12.61 5.46 -8.85
C ILE A 283 -13.69 5.98 -9.80
N GLY A 284 -13.26 6.41 -10.99
CA GLY A 284 -14.12 6.97 -12.04
C GLY A 284 -14.95 5.91 -12.76
N TRP A 285 -15.96 6.35 -13.52
CA TRP A 285 -16.89 5.44 -14.20
C TRP A 285 -16.17 4.47 -15.14
N ASN A 286 -16.59 3.19 -15.08
CA ASN A 286 -16.22 2.14 -16.02
C ASN A 286 -14.74 1.79 -15.96
N ALA A 287 -14.05 2.25 -14.91
CA ALA A 287 -12.65 2.03 -14.68
C ALA A 287 -12.31 0.56 -14.50
N LEU A 288 -11.11 0.17 -14.95
CA LEU A 288 -10.49 -1.10 -14.57
C LEU A 288 -9.64 -0.92 -13.32
N VAL A 289 -9.67 -1.90 -12.44
CA VAL A 289 -8.99 -1.86 -11.14
C VAL A 289 -8.22 -3.15 -10.89
N LEU A 290 -6.93 -3.02 -10.56
CA LEU A 290 -6.10 -4.06 -9.94
C LEU A 290 -5.90 -3.71 -8.46
N PRO A 291 -6.68 -4.33 -7.56
CA PRO A 291 -6.71 -3.90 -6.17
C PRO A 291 -5.62 -4.57 -5.34
N ASN A 292 -5.00 -3.83 -4.42
CA ASN A 292 -4.16 -4.33 -3.33
C ASN A 292 -3.09 -5.35 -3.75
N ARG A 293 -2.45 -5.14 -4.90
CA ARG A 293 -1.37 -6.00 -5.41
C ARG A 293 -0.19 -6.12 -4.43
N CYS A 294 -0.08 -5.18 -3.51
CA CYS A 294 0.97 -5.07 -2.49
C CYS A 294 0.48 -5.38 -1.07
N GLY A 295 -0.65 -6.07 -0.91
CA GLY A 295 -1.22 -6.43 0.39
C GLY A 295 -2.02 -5.30 1.05
N PHE A 296 -2.53 -5.55 2.25
CA PHE A 296 -3.37 -4.62 3.03
C PHE A 296 -2.61 -4.02 4.23
N ASP A 297 -1.29 -3.86 4.10
CA ASP A 297 -0.45 -3.45 5.23
C ASP A 297 -0.90 -2.07 5.76
N VAL A 298 -1.64 -2.07 6.87
CA VAL A 298 -2.00 -0.85 7.61
C VAL A 298 -0.76 -0.42 8.37
N ILE A 299 -0.29 0.80 8.10
CA ILE A 299 0.91 1.35 8.74
C ILE A 299 0.46 2.08 10.01
N PRO A 300 0.78 1.57 11.21
CA PRO A 300 0.33 2.21 12.45
C PRO A 300 1.02 3.56 12.63
N SER A 301 0.36 4.51 13.28
CA SER A 301 1.00 5.76 13.70
C SER A 301 1.73 5.56 15.04
N GLY A 302 2.70 6.43 15.33
CA GLY A 302 3.35 6.50 16.65
C GLY A 302 4.39 5.41 16.97
N LEU A 303 4.75 4.55 16.02
CA LEU A 303 5.85 3.60 16.20
C LEU A 303 7.20 4.31 16.05
N SER A 304 8.21 3.91 16.82
CA SER A 304 9.59 4.39 16.61
C SER A 304 10.21 3.85 15.33
N GLU A 305 9.66 2.76 14.80
CA GLU A 305 10.07 2.10 13.56
C GLU A 305 8.91 1.22 13.05
N TRP A 306 8.76 1.13 11.74
CA TRP A 306 7.95 0.14 11.05
C TRP A 306 8.76 -0.44 9.89
N ALA A 307 8.70 -1.74 9.65
CA ALA A 307 9.48 -2.35 8.58
C ALA A 307 8.65 -3.35 7.75
N ARG A 308 9.05 -3.50 6.49
CA ARG A 308 8.48 -4.49 5.57
C ARG A 308 9.59 -5.16 4.78
N HIS A 309 9.47 -6.46 4.61
CA HIS A 309 10.56 -7.33 4.15
C HIS A 309 10.09 -8.23 3.02
N GLY A 310 10.97 -8.56 2.08
CA GLY A 310 10.61 -9.31 0.89
C GLY A 310 9.60 -8.60 -0.01
N ILE A 311 9.62 -7.27 -0.05
CA ILE A 311 8.75 -6.45 -0.89
C ILE A 311 9.16 -6.68 -2.35
N THR A 312 8.24 -7.03 -3.24
CA THR A 312 8.59 -7.15 -4.67
C THR A 312 8.99 -5.79 -5.26
N ALA A 313 9.86 -5.78 -6.28
CA ALA A 313 10.23 -4.52 -6.94
C ALA A 313 9.04 -3.71 -7.45
N ALA A 314 7.98 -4.39 -7.92
CA ALA A 314 6.75 -3.74 -8.36
C ALA A 314 6.03 -3.01 -7.21
N CYS A 315 6.19 -3.47 -5.97
CA CYS A 315 5.48 -2.96 -4.79
C CYS A 315 6.28 -1.99 -3.94
N PHE A 316 7.60 -1.92 -4.13
CA PHE A 316 8.47 -1.10 -3.28
C PHE A 316 8.04 0.37 -3.21
N GLN A 317 7.78 1.01 -4.36
CA GLN A 317 7.36 2.40 -4.40
C GLN A 317 6.01 2.63 -3.70
N ASP A 318 5.05 1.70 -3.83
CA ASP A 318 3.74 1.82 -3.19
C ASP A 318 3.84 1.71 -1.67
N VAL A 319 4.70 0.81 -1.17
CA VAL A 319 4.99 0.70 0.28
C VAL A 319 5.61 1.99 0.80
N VAL A 320 6.62 2.54 0.10
CA VAL A 320 7.27 3.81 0.49
C VAL A 320 6.27 4.96 0.50
N ASN A 321 5.42 5.07 -0.52
CA ASN A 321 4.40 6.11 -0.60
C ASN A 321 3.42 6.04 0.57
N ARG A 322 2.93 4.84 0.91
CA ARG A 322 2.02 4.64 2.04
C ARG A 322 2.68 4.95 3.39
N ALA A 323 3.94 4.55 3.57
CA ALA A 323 4.71 4.87 4.77
C ALA A 323 4.93 6.39 4.91
N THR A 324 5.24 7.06 3.80
CA THR A 324 5.40 8.53 3.74
C THR A 324 4.11 9.25 4.09
N ALA A 325 2.98 8.81 3.54
CA ALA A 325 1.67 9.36 3.87
C ALA A 325 1.30 9.14 5.36
N ALA A 326 1.76 8.04 5.96
CA ALA A 326 1.60 7.74 7.37
C ALA A 326 2.60 8.48 8.30
N GLY A 327 3.44 9.37 7.75
CA GLY A 327 4.39 10.17 8.53
C GLY A 327 5.74 9.50 8.82
N TYR A 328 6.10 8.46 8.06
CA TYR A 328 7.39 7.78 8.16
C TYR A 328 8.28 8.09 6.95
N GLU A 329 9.59 7.89 7.09
CA GLU A 329 10.56 7.94 6.00
C GLU A 329 11.46 6.70 6.01
N PRO A 330 12.00 6.25 4.85
CA PRO A 330 12.98 5.18 4.83
C PRO A 330 14.24 5.53 5.62
N ALA A 331 14.71 4.61 6.46
CA ALA A 331 15.97 4.69 7.20
C ALA A 331 17.01 3.67 6.72
N VAL A 332 16.56 2.48 6.33
CA VAL A 332 17.37 1.41 5.74
C VAL A 332 16.61 0.84 4.56
N VAL A 333 17.29 0.67 3.42
CA VAL A 333 16.72 -0.03 2.25
C VAL A 333 17.77 -0.99 1.69
N ASP A 334 17.40 -2.25 1.60
CA ASP A 334 18.22 -3.30 1.01
C ASP A 334 17.48 -3.90 -0.18
N GLY A 335 18.15 -4.05 -1.31
CA GLY A 335 17.66 -4.70 -2.51
C GLY A 335 18.40 -6.01 -2.74
N TYR A 336 17.68 -7.07 -3.05
CA TYR A 336 18.27 -8.39 -3.23
C TYR A 336 17.50 -9.23 -4.26
N THR A 337 18.12 -10.31 -4.74
CA THR A 337 17.53 -11.14 -5.79
C THR A 337 17.38 -12.58 -5.31
N VAL A 338 16.21 -13.17 -5.52
CA VAL A 338 15.96 -14.60 -5.29
C VAL A 338 15.25 -15.18 -6.51
N GLY A 339 15.81 -16.25 -7.08
CA GLY A 339 15.24 -16.89 -8.28
C GLY A 339 15.08 -15.93 -9.47
N GLY A 340 15.99 -14.97 -9.64
CA GLY A 340 15.94 -13.95 -10.71
C GLY A 340 14.97 -12.79 -10.46
N ASN A 341 14.20 -12.81 -9.38
CA ASN A 341 13.28 -11.73 -9.02
C ASN A 341 13.91 -10.79 -7.98
N THR A 342 13.75 -9.49 -8.19
CA THR A 342 14.21 -8.45 -7.27
C THR A 342 13.21 -8.19 -6.15
N TYR A 343 13.72 -8.13 -4.93
CA TYR A 343 13.00 -7.83 -3.71
C TYR A 343 13.69 -6.70 -2.94
N PHE A 344 12.93 -6.08 -2.04
CA PHE A 344 13.40 -5.02 -1.16
C PHE A 344 13.03 -5.31 0.29
N ASN A 345 13.93 -4.98 1.19
CA ASN A 345 13.68 -4.82 2.62
C ASN A 345 13.74 -3.33 2.94
N ALA A 346 12.76 -2.82 3.67
CA ALA A 346 12.71 -1.42 4.04
C ALA A 346 12.34 -1.26 5.50
N VAL A 347 13.15 -0.47 6.20
CA VAL A 347 12.90 -0.01 7.56
C VAL A 347 12.55 1.46 7.49
N PHE A 348 11.44 1.83 8.10
CA PHE A 348 10.91 3.18 8.12
C PHE A 348 10.90 3.71 9.55
N GLN A 349 11.27 4.97 9.73
CA GLN A 349 11.24 5.69 11.01
C GLN A 349 10.31 6.90 10.91
N PRO A 350 9.77 7.41 12.03
CA PRO A 350 9.04 8.67 12.01
C PRO A 350 9.85 9.74 11.28
N LYS A 351 9.18 10.46 10.38
CA LYS A 351 9.80 11.52 9.60
C LYS A 351 10.45 12.53 10.54
N ASP A 352 11.76 12.71 10.38
CA ASP A 352 12.50 13.73 11.11
C ASP A 352 12.29 15.11 10.45
N GLN A 353 12.81 16.19 11.08
CA GLN A 353 12.72 17.54 10.49
C GLN A 353 13.82 17.81 9.46
N LEU A 354 14.73 16.87 9.22
CA LEU A 354 15.83 17.07 8.29
C LEU A 354 15.34 16.88 6.86
N PRO A 355 15.78 17.70 5.90
CA PRO A 355 15.51 17.43 4.49
C PRO A 355 16.15 16.10 4.09
N SER A 356 15.32 15.13 3.69
CA SER A 356 15.75 13.81 3.25
C SER A 356 15.12 13.45 1.90
N ALA A 357 15.78 12.56 1.15
CA ALA A 357 15.26 12.05 -0.11
C ALA A 357 15.81 10.66 -0.43
N THR A 358 14.91 9.73 -0.75
CA THR A 358 15.25 8.39 -1.23
C THR A 358 15.15 8.34 -2.76
N ARG A 359 16.15 7.74 -3.41
CA ARG A 359 16.17 7.47 -4.85
C ARG A 359 16.56 6.02 -5.07
N HIS A 360 15.80 5.28 -5.87
CA HIS A 360 16.05 3.88 -6.20
C HIS A 360 15.97 3.67 -7.72
N GLY A 361 16.43 2.51 -8.18
CA GLY A 361 16.48 2.19 -9.60
C GLY A 361 17.58 2.94 -10.37
N LEU A 362 18.55 3.50 -9.66
CA LEU A 362 19.61 4.32 -10.24
C LEU A 362 20.62 3.44 -11.00
N THR A 363 21.06 3.88 -12.17
CA THR A 363 22.33 3.40 -12.75
C THR A 363 23.51 3.99 -11.99
N ALA A 364 24.72 3.46 -12.19
CA ALA A 364 25.93 4.05 -11.61
C ALA A 364 26.05 5.55 -11.98
N ALA A 365 26.05 5.88 -13.27
CA ALA A 365 26.14 7.28 -13.73
C ALA A 365 25.05 8.21 -13.15
N GLN A 366 23.84 7.70 -12.89
CA GLN A 366 22.79 8.49 -12.23
C GLN A 366 23.06 8.71 -10.75
N LEU A 367 23.60 7.71 -10.04
CA LEU A 367 24.03 7.85 -8.66
C LEU A 367 25.16 8.88 -8.56
N ASP A 368 26.16 8.80 -9.43
CA ASP A 368 27.33 9.69 -9.45
C ASP A 368 26.89 11.14 -9.58
N LYS A 369 26.04 11.39 -10.58
CA LYS A 369 25.44 12.70 -10.82
C LYS A 369 24.69 13.23 -9.59
N LEU A 370 23.88 12.39 -8.94
CA LEU A 370 23.13 12.79 -7.75
C LEU A 370 24.05 13.07 -6.55
N VAL A 371 25.11 12.29 -6.38
CA VAL A 371 26.11 12.51 -5.32
C VAL A 371 26.79 13.86 -5.50
N ASP A 372 27.21 14.19 -6.73
CA ASP A 372 27.85 15.47 -7.03
C ASP A 372 26.86 16.63 -6.83
N GLU A 373 25.70 16.59 -7.49
CA GLU A 373 24.71 17.67 -7.46
C GLU A 373 24.16 17.93 -6.05
N TRP A 374 23.85 16.87 -5.30
CA TRP A 374 23.25 17.02 -3.98
C TRP A 374 24.31 17.24 -2.90
N GLY A 375 25.54 16.77 -3.11
CA GLY A 375 26.70 17.12 -2.29
C GLY A 375 26.94 18.62 -2.23
N GLU A 376 26.89 19.31 -3.38
CA GLU A 376 26.97 20.78 -3.47
C GLU A 376 25.81 21.48 -2.74
N LEU A 377 24.64 20.81 -2.65
CA LEU A 377 23.49 21.31 -1.89
C LEU A 377 23.54 20.95 -0.39
N GLY A 378 24.61 20.31 0.07
CA GLY A 378 24.85 19.92 1.46
C GLY A 378 24.18 18.61 1.88
N TYR A 379 23.70 17.79 0.95
CA TYR A 379 23.22 16.44 1.25
C TYR A 379 24.40 15.46 1.33
N ARG A 380 24.21 14.42 2.14
CA ARG A 380 25.11 13.27 2.24
C ARG A 380 24.34 11.96 2.16
N ILE A 381 25.02 10.85 1.88
CA ILE A 381 24.42 9.53 1.86
C ILE A 381 24.29 9.02 3.30
N ARG A 382 23.06 8.78 3.74
CA ARG A 382 22.74 8.07 5.00
C ARG A 382 22.80 6.55 4.79
N HIS A 383 22.32 6.08 3.64
CA HIS A 383 22.27 4.68 3.26
C HIS A 383 22.45 4.52 1.75
N LEU A 384 23.21 3.50 1.34
CA LEU A 384 23.43 3.17 -0.06
C LEU A 384 23.49 1.65 -0.17
N ASP A 385 22.78 1.12 -1.16
CA ASP A 385 22.75 -0.30 -1.45
C ASP A 385 22.69 -0.56 -2.96
N GLY A 386 23.13 -1.75 -3.39
CA GLY A 386 23.24 -2.17 -4.78
C GLY A 386 22.58 -3.52 -4.99
N TYR A 387 21.71 -3.61 -5.98
CA TYR A 387 20.90 -4.80 -6.26
C TYR A 387 20.79 -5.05 -7.76
N GLN A 388 20.39 -6.27 -8.14
CA GLN A 388 20.12 -6.57 -9.55
C GLN A 388 18.65 -6.32 -9.86
N TYR A 389 18.38 -5.66 -10.99
CA TYR A 389 17.05 -5.54 -11.59
C TYR A 389 17.15 -5.97 -13.04
N ASN A 390 16.41 -7.03 -13.41
CA ASN A 390 16.51 -7.66 -14.73
C ASN A 390 17.95 -7.98 -15.13
N GLY A 391 18.74 -8.53 -14.20
CA GLY A 391 20.15 -8.90 -14.41
C GLY A 391 21.15 -7.74 -14.43
N MET A 392 20.69 -6.49 -14.37
CA MET A 392 21.54 -5.30 -14.42
C MET A 392 21.71 -4.69 -13.02
N PRO A 393 22.91 -4.21 -12.64
CA PRO A 393 23.10 -3.53 -11.36
C PRO A 393 22.32 -2.22 -11.31
N ARG A 394 21.66 -1.98 -10.18
CA ARG A 394 20.95 -0.76 -9.81
C ARG A 394 21.26 -0.39 -8.38
N TYR A 395 21.08 0.88 -8.04
CA TYR A 395 21.39 1.42 -6.73
C TYR A 395 20.17 2.10 -6.10
N VAL A 396 20.09 2.00 -4.78
CA VAL A 396 19.19 2.78 -3.94
C VAL A 396 20.00 3.58 -2.93
N ALA A 397 19.70 4.86 -2.81
CA ALA A 397 20.38 5.77 -1.90
C ALA A 397 19.36 6.60 -1.12
N ILE A 398 19.62 6.77 0.17
CA ILE A 398 18.92 7.70 1.06
C ILE A 398 19.87 8.86 1.31
N PHE A 399 19.50 10.04 0.85
CA PHE A 399 20.23 11.28 1.06
C PHE A 399 19.60 12.07 2.21
N VAL A 400 20.43 12.69 3.05
CA VAL A 400 20.02 13.55 4.15
C VAL A 400 20.85 14.83 4.12
N LYS A 401 20.20 15.97 4.36
CA LYS A 401 20.89 17.24 4.59
C LYS A 401 21.10 17.44 6.10
N ASP A 402 22.26 17.03 6.58
CA ASP A 402 22.67 17.16 7.99
C ASP A 402 24.14 17.60 8.16
N GLY A 403 24.57 17.87 9.39
CA GLY A 403 25.89 18.42 9.75
C GLY A 403 26.98 17.40 10.11
N GLY A 404 26.79 16.11 9.79
CA GLY A 404 27.74 15.02 10.05
C GLY A 404 29.10 15.11 9.31
N PRO A 405 29.91 14.04 9.34
CA PRO A 405 31.26 14.00 8.75
C PRO A 405 31.27 14.18 7.23
N ARG A 406 32.35 14.75 6.68
CA ARG A 406 32.58 14.77 5.22
C ARG A 406 32.58 13.34 4.68
N GLN A 407 32.00 13.16 3.49
CA GLN A 407 31.91 11.86 2.82
C GLN A 407 32.72 11.81 1.54
N PHE A 408 33.27 10.64 1.24
CA PHE A 408 33.79 10.27 -0.08
C PHE A 408 33.03 9.03 -0.53
N VAL A 409 32.37 9.10 -1.68
CA VAL A 409 31.53 8.01 -2.19
C VAL A 409 32.23 7.37 -3.39
N THR A 410 32.31 6.05 -3.40
CA THR A 410 32.75 5.26 -4.54
C THR A 410 31.63 4.37 -5.02
N HIS A 411 31.58 4.11 -6.32
CA HIS A 411 30.55 3.29 -6.94
C HIS A 411 31.14 2.47 -8.10
N SER A 412 30.56 1.31 -8.33
CA SER A 412 30.81 0.47 -9.50
C SER A 412 32.28 0.08 -9.79
N LEU A 413 33.12 -0.01 -8.76
CA LEU A 413 34.54 -0.38 -8.89
C LEU A 413 34.73 -1.88 -9.12
N SER A 414 35.78 -2.26 -9.85
CA SER A 414 36.25 -3.66 -9.87
C SER A 414 36.85 -4.05 -8.52
N SER A 415 37.02 -5.35 -8.25
CA SER A 415 37.66 -5.83 -7.01
C SER A 415 39.06 -5.20 -6.79
N TYR A 416 39.88 -5.17 -7.84
CA TYR A 416 41.23 -4.58 -7.78
C TYR A 416 41.18 -3.08 -7.52
N ALA A 417 40.34 -2.35 -8.25
CA ALA A 417 40.19 -0.90 -8.06
C ALA A 417 39.66 -0.56 -6.67
N HIS A 418 38.69 -1.33 -6.18
CA HIS A 418 38.12 -1.17 -4.85
C HIS A 418 39.17 -1.35 -3.75
N GLN A 419 39.99 -2.40 -3.82
CA GLN A 419 41.07 -2.60 -2.86
C GLN A 419 42.10 -1.46 -2.89
N ALA A 420 42.47 -0.98 -4.09
CA ALA A 420 43.41 0.12 -4.25
C ALA A 420 42.87 1.43 -3.65
N VAL A 421 41.61 1.77 -3.94
CA VAL A 421 40.93 2.95 -3.40
C VAL A 421 40.73 2.84 -1.89
N TYR A 422 40.39 1.65 -1.38
CA TYR A 422 40.31 1.38 0.06
C TYR A 422 41.64 1.69 0.75
N ASN A 423 42.77 1.19 0.23
CA ASN A 423 44.09 1.43 0.80
C ASN A 423 44.46 2.91 0.76
N LEU A 424 44.20 3.58 -0.37
CA LEU A 424 44.45 5.01 -0.54
C LEU A 424 43.67 5.86 0.47
N LEU A 425 42.35 5.68 0.54
CA LEU A 425 41.47 6.48 1.37
C LEU A 425 41.72 6.23 2.87
N THR A 426 41.93 4.96 3.26
CA THR A 426 42.22 4.63 4.67
C THR A 426 43.57 5.17 5.13
N GLY A 427 44.59 5.15 4.25
CA GLY A 427 45.88 5.82 4.48
C GLY A 427 45.75 7.34 4.61
N ALA A 428 44.81 7.95 3.89
CA ALA A 428 44.49 9.37 3.97
C ALA A 428 43.52 9.75 5.12
N GLY A 429 43.24 8.83 6.06
CA GLY A 429 42.42 9.10 7.24
C GLY A 429 40.91 8.95 7.06
N TRP A 430 40.44 8.55 5.88
CA TRP A 430 39.03 8.24 5.65
C TRP A 430 38.68 6.85 6.18
N ARG A 431 37.44 6.64 6.64
CA ARG A 431 36.99 5.35 7.19
C ARG A 431 35.71 4.87 6.52
N PRO A 432 35.65 3.62 6.05
CA PRO A 432 34.45 3.09 5.40
C PRO A 432 33.32 2.97 6.43
N VAL A 433 32.13 3.44 6.08
CA VAL A 433 30.90 3.30 6.88
C VAL A 433 29.83 2.51 6.13
N ILE A 434 29.94 2.44 4.80
CA ILE A 434 29.20 1.54 3.91
C ILE A 434 30.24 0.94 2.96
N ASN A 435 30.16 -0.36 2.69
CA ASN A 435 31.01 -1.04 1.73
C ASN A 435 30.25 -2.28 1.27
N SER A 436 29.93 -2.44 -0.02
CA SER A 436 29.32 -3.68 -0.49
C SER A 436 29.53 -3.89 -1.98
N GLY A 437 29.07 -5.03 -2.47
CA GLY A 437 29.13 -5.44 -3.86
C GLY A 437 27.75 -5.73 -4.44
N VAL A 438 27.64 -5.60 -5.75
CA VAL A 438 26.50 -6.09 -6.55
C VAL A 438 27.03 -6.92 -7.71
N SER A 439 26.38 -8.04 -8.02
CA SER A 439 26.77 -8.85 -9.16
C SER A 439 26.40 -8.16 -10.47
N ASP A 440 27.36 -8.14 -11.40
CA ASP A 440 27.25 -7.60 -12.75
C ASP A 440 27.77 -8.67 -13.71
N HIS A 441 26.87 -9.51 -14.20
CA HIS A 441 27.19 -10.70 -15.00
C HIS A 441 28.28 -11.56 -14.32
N TYR A 442 29.48 -11.62 -14.93
CA TYR A 442 30.62 -12.42 -14.46
C TYR A 442 31.51 -11.68 -13.45
N LEU A 443 31.20 -10.43 -13.11
CA LEU A 443 31.98 -9.60 -12.20
C LEU A 443 31.15 -9.19 -10.97
N VAL A 444 31.85 -8.75 -9.93
CA VAL A 444 31.27 -8.02 -8.81
C VAL A 444 31.70 -6.56 -8.92
N ARG A 445 30.73 -5.65 -8.77
CA ARG A 445 30.93 -4.20 -8.72
C ARG A 445 30.82 -3.73 -7.28
N TYR A 446 31.89 -3.15 -6.75
CA TYR A 446 31.93 -2.66 -5.38
C TYR A 446 31.64 -1.16 -5.29
N PHE A 447 31.01 -0.77 -4.20
CA PHE A 447 30.69 0.62 -3.85
C PHE A 447 30.91 0.82 -2.36
N ALA A 448 31.24 2.05 -1.96
CA ALA A 448 31.46 2.38 -0.57
C ALA A 448 31.19 3.85 -0.28
N VAL A 449 30.88 4.13 0.98
CA VAL A 449 30.86 5.48 1.54
C VAL A 449 31.90 5.53 2.64
N TYR A 450 32.80 6.50 2.56
CA TYR A 450 33.82 6.76 3.55
C TYR A 450 33.53 8.07 4.26
N GLU A 451 33.85 8.14 5.55
CA GLU A 451 33.71 9.34 6.37
C GLU A 451 35.05 9.73 7.00
N GLN A 452 35.31 11.04 7.13
CA GLN A 452 36.41 11.56 7.95
C GLN A 452 36.03 11.55 9.43
N ARG A 453 36.07 10.36 10.04
CA ARG A 453 35.86 10.16 11.49
C ARG A 453 36.69 8.99 12.01
N SER A 454 36.89 8.91 13.32
CA SER A 454 37.50 7.73 13.95
C SER A 454 36.49 6.57 14.03
N LEU A 455 36.95 5.36 13.69
CA LEU A 455 36.27 4.10 14.00
C LEU A 455 37.02 3.29 15.06
N GLY A 456 37.96 3.90 15.81
CA GLY A 456 38.82 3.15 16.73
C GLY A 456 39.50 1.98 16.04
N SER A 457 39.54 0.81 16.70
CA SER A 457 39.92 -0.43 16.03
C SER A 457 38.76 -0.92 15.17
N TYR A 458 39.00 -1.24 13.90
CA TYR A 458 37.96 -1.70 12.99
C TYR A 458 38.46 -2.75 12.01
N ARG A 459 37.53 -3.51 11.43
CA ARG A 459 37.74 -4.39 10.28
C ARG A 459 36.59 -4.19 9.31
N ALA A 460 36.93 -3.98 8.04
CA ALA A 460 35.98 -3.96 6.94
C ALA A 460 36.30 -5.11 6.00
N GLU A 461 35.29 -5.91 5.67
CA GLU A 461 35.36 -7.00 4.71
C GLU A 461 34.14 -6.96 3.80
N TRP A 462 34.32 -7.29 2.52
CA TRP A 462 33.27 -7.10 1.51
C TRP A 462 33.01 -8.31 0.63
N ALA A 463 33.68 -9.43 0.89
CA ALA A 463 33.50 -10.67 0.14
C ALA A 463 33.60 -11.89 1.07
N ILE A 464 32.93 -11.86 2.23
CA ILE A 464 32.94 -12.98 3.18
C ILE A 464 31.99 -14.05 2.65
N PRO A 465 32.44 -15.28 2.32
CA PRO A 465 31.52 -16.37 2.00
C PRO A 465 30.55 -16.59 3.15
N GLU A 466 29.26 -16.79 2.88
CA GLU A 466 28.24 -16.86 3.94
C GLU A 466 28.54 -17.92 5.01
N ALA A 467 29.05 -19.09 4.61
CA ALA A 467 29.46 -20.16 5.52
C ALA A 467 30.56 -19.74 6.52
N ASN A 468 31.35 -18.71 6.20
CA ASN A 468 32.45 -18.23 7.03
C ASN A 468 32.08 -16.99 7.85
N TYR A 469 30.86 -16.46 7.69
CA TYR A 469 30.48 -15.20 8.34
C TYR A 469 30.42 -15.31 9.86
N GLN A 470 29.96 -16.45 10.39
CA GLN A 470 29.88 -16.67 11.83
C GLN A 470 31.27 -16.58 12.49
N GLU A 471 32.26 -17.29 11.95
CA GLU A 471 33.64 -17.27 12.46
C GLU A 471 34.26 -15.87 12.36
N PHE A 472 34.04 -15.17 11.24
CA PHE A 472 34.47 -13.78 11.08
C PHE A 472 33.88 -12.88 12.17
N ALA A 473 32.57 -12.97 12.40
CA ALA A 473 31.87 -12.16 13.40
C ALA A 473 32.39 -12.44 14.81
N GLU A 474 32.49 -13.72 15.21
CA GLU A 474 33.02 -14.14 16.51
C GLU A 474 34.44 -13.62 16.76
N THR A 475 35.29 -13.67 15.74
CA THR A 475 36.65 -13.11 15.79
C THR A 475 36.62 -11.61 16.07
N GLN A 476 35.73 -10.84 15.40
CA GLN A 476 35.63 -9.41 15.63
C GLN A 476 35.09 -9.08 17.02
N LEU A 477 34.14 -9.87 17.52
CA LEU A 477 33.60 -9.74 18.88
C LEU A 477 34.67 -9.99 19.94
N ALA A 478 35.50 -11.02 19.76
CA ALA A 478 36.63 -11.33 20.65
C ALA A 478 37.66 -10.18 20.69
N LEU A 479 37.79 -9.43 19.59
CA LEU A 479 38.63 -8.22 19.50
C LEU A 479 37.95 -6.94 20.02
N GLY A 480 36.78 -7.05 20.66
CA GLY A 480 36.04 -5.93 21.23
C GLY A 480 35.37 -5.02 20.20
N ARG A 481 35.17 -5.50 18.96
CA ARG A 481 34.50 -4.75 17.89
C ARG A 481 33.05 -5.20 17.76
N ARG A 482 32.15 -4.28 17.40
CA ARG A 482 30.71 -4.52 17.21
C ARG A 482 30.28 -4.14 15.80
N PRO A 483 29.19 -4.73 15.26
CA PRO A 483 28.77 -4.45 13.89
C PRO A 483 28.30 -3.01 13.71
N LEU A 484 28.91 -2.31 12.76
CA LEU A 484 28.50 -0.99 12.26
C LEU A 484 27.64 -1.11 11.01
N TYR A 485 28.05 -1.99 10.10
CA TYR A 485 27.46 -2.18 8.78
C TYR A 485 27.40 -3.67 8.45
N LEU A 486 26.33 -4.08 7.78
CA LEU A 486 26.08 -5.44 7.34
C LEU A 486 25.24 -5.40 6.06
N ASN A 487 25.69 -6.10 5.04
CA ASN A 487 24.98 -6.28 3.78
C ASN A 487 25.33 -7.64 3.17
N ALA A 488 24.54 -8.11 2.22
CA ALA A 488 24.76 -9.36 1.51
C ALA A 488 24.47 -9.21 0.02
N TYR A 489 25.17 -9.98 -0.80
CA TYR A 489 24.92 -10.07 -2.22
C TYR A 489 25.18 -11.49 -2.73
N ASN A 490 24.54 -11.84 -3.84
CA ASN A 490 24.77 -13.10 -4.52
C ASN A 490 25.68 -12.90 -5.73
N HIS A 491 26.67 -13.77 -5.91
CA HIS A 491 27.51 -13.82 -7.10
C HIS A 491 27.90 -15.26 -7.42
N GLY A 492 27.81 -15.67 -8.69
CA GLY A 492 28.14 -17.04 -9.11
C GLY A 492 27.34 -18.12 -8.38
N GLY A 493 26.07 -17.84 -8.04
CA GLY A 493 25.20 -18.76 -7.29
C GLY A 493 25.52 -18.91 -5.79
N LYS A 494 26.50 -18.16 -5.27
CA LYS A 494 26.88 -18.17 -3.85
C LYS A 494 26.52 -16.85 -3.19
N ALA A 495 26.22 -16.89 -1.89
CA ALA A 495 25.99 -15.71 -1.07
C ALA A 495 27.30 -15.25 -0.43
N TYR A 496 27.51 -13.93 -0.43
CA TYR A 496 28.60 -13.26 0.26
C TYR A 496 28.02 -12.18 1.17
N LEU A 497 28.66 -11.97 2.32
CA LEU A 497 28.37 -10.87 3.21
C LEU A 497 29.49 -9.83 3.13
N SER A 498 29.10 -8.57 3.25
CA SER A 498 29.98 -7.48 3.61
C SER A 498 29.65 -6.97 4.99
N ALA A 499 30.68 -6.74 5.80
CA ALA A 499 30.52 -6.25 7.15
C ALA A 499 31.64 -5.30 7.56
N ILE A 500 31.28 -4.32 8.38
CA ILE A 500 32.22 -3.43 9.05
C ILE A 500 31.98 -3.57 10.55
N TYR A 501 33.01 -3.97 11.28
CA TYR A 501 33.02 -4.08 12.74
C TYR A 501 33.99 -3.04 13.33
N THR A 502 33.60 -2.36 14.40
CA THR A 502 34.36 -1.27 15.02
C THR A 502 34.24 -1.30 16.55
N SER A 503 35.28 -0.84 17.25
CA SER A 503 35.26 -0.65 18.71
C SER A 503 34.47 0.59 19.16
N THR A 504 33.91 1.38 18.24
CA THR A 504 33.21 2.65 18.55
C THR A 504 31.69 2.54 18.61
N VAL A 505 31.11 1.42 18.19
CA VAL A 505 29.65 1.20 18.31
C VAL A 505 29.31 1.01 19.80
N PRO A 506 28.49 1.88 20.40
CA PRO A 506 28.19 1.82 21.83
C PRO A 506 27.06 0.83 22.14
N GLY A 507 26.98 0.43 23.41
CA GLY A 507 25.83 -0.27 23.97
C GLY A 507 25.64 -1.72 23.48
N PRO A 508 24.64 -2.43 24.03
CA PRO A 508 24.31 -3.78 23.60
C PRO A 508 23.78 -3.77 22.15
N PHE A 509 23.95 -4.90 21.47
CA PHE A 509 23.38 -5.14 20.16
C PHE A 509 22.89 -6.58 20.09
N GLU A 510 22.01 -6.85 19.15
CA GLU A 510 21.70 -8.20 18.69
C GLU A 510 22.04 -8.32 17.20
N ALA A 511 22.60 -9.45 16.79
CA ALA A 511 22.83 -9.75 15.38
C ALA A 511 22.47 -11.21 15.06
N ARG A 512 21.82 -11.41 13.92
CA ARG A 512 21.44 -12.72 13.40
C ARG A 512 21.71 -12.77 11.90
N HIS A 513 22.03 -13.95 11.38
CA HIS A 513 22.19 -14.22 9.95
C HIS A 513 21.68 -15.62 9.62
N GLY A 514 21.56 -15.95 8.33
CA GLY A 514 21.05 -17.25 7.89
C GLY A 514 19.55 -17.47 8.16
N LEU A 515 18.79 -16.42 8.48
CA LEU A 515 17.39 -16.56 8.89
C LEU A 515 16.47 -16.79 7.69
N THR A 516 15.49 -17.69 7.80
CA THR A 516 14.33 -17.72 6.89
C THR A 516 13.46 -16.47 7.06
N ALA A 517 12.56 -16.20 6.11
CA ALA A 517 11.62 -15.07 6.23
C ALA A 517 10.80 -15.09 7.54
N ALA A 518 10.32 -16.29 7.94
CA ALA A 518 9.54 -16.45 9.17
C ALA A 518 10.39 -16.23 10.43
N GLN A 519 11.61 -16.78 10.47
CA GLN A 519 12.54 -16.57 11.58
C GLN A 519 12.94 -15.10 11.71
N TYR A 520 13.21 -14.42 10.60
CA TYR A 520 13.54 -13.01 10.60
C TYR A 520 12.37 -12.14 11.07
N GLN A 521 11.14 -12.41 10.63
CA GLN A 521 9.97 -11.69 11.13
C GLN A 521 9.81 -11.86 12.65
N ALA A 522 10.01 -13.07 13.18
CA ALA A 522 9.94 -13.32 14.62
C ALA A 522 11.03 -12.59 15.41
N GLU A 523 12.27 -12.54 14.90
CA GLU A 523 13.36 -11.76 15.51
C GLU A 523 13.06 -10.25 15.45
N TYR A 524 12.60 -9.73 14.31
CA TYR A 524 12.18 -8.34 14.16
C TYR A 524 11.11 -7.95 15.20
N ASP A 525 10.04 -8.73 15.30
CA ASP A 525 8.95 -8.49 16.24
C ASP A 525 9.45 -8.52 17.70
N THR A 526 10.36 -9.46 18.00
CA THR A 526 10.98 -9.60 19.33
C THR A 526 11.81 -8.37 19.70
N TRP A 527 12.71 -7.92 18.82
CA TRP A 527 13.66 -6.84 19.14
C TRP A 527 13.01 -5.47 19.11
N VAL A 528 12.11 -5.21 18.16
CA VAL A 528 11.31 -3.98 18.16
C VAL A 528 10.38 -3.93 19.38
N GLY A 529 9.81 -5.07 19.78
CA GLY A 529 9.07 -5.20 21.04
C GLY A 529 9.89 -4.82 22.28
N LYS A 530 11.18 -5.18 22.29
CA LYS A 530 12.17 -4.79 23.31
C LYS A 530 12.73 -3.37 23.14
N LYS A 531 12.15 -2.56 22.26
CA LYS A 531 12.56 -1.17 21.96
C LYS A 531 13.94 -1.03 21.31
N TYR A 532 14.44 -2.09 20.68
CA TYR A 532 15.58 -1.97 19.79
C TYR A 532 15.10 -1.48 18.42
N ARG A 533 15.97 -0.80 17.68
CA ARG A 533 15.76 -0.40 16.28
C ARG A 533 16.57 -1.27 15.34
N THR A 534 16.03 -1.53 14.17
CA THR A 534 16.76 -2.23 13.11
C THR A 534 17.76 -1.27 12.50
N ARG A 535 19.04 -1.57 12.66
CA ARG A 535 20.14 -0.71 12.19
C ARG A 535 20.66 -1.14 10.84
N GLN A 536 20.57 -2.43 10.55
CA GLN A 536 20.85 -3.03 9.25
C GLN A 536 19.93 -4.24 9.08
N VAL A 537 19.46 -4.44 7.85
CA VAL A 537 18.80 -5.65 7.39
C VAL A 537 19.27 -5.90 5.97
N THR A 538 19.57 -7.15 5.64
CA THR A 538 19.92 -7.55 4.29
C THR A 538 19.31 -8.89 3.92
N GLY A 539 18.83 -9.00 2.69
CA GLY A 539 18.32 -10.23 2.09
C GLY A 539 19.32 -10.83 1.10
N TYR A 540 19.33 -12.14 0.99
CA TYR A 540 20.12 -12.84 -0.03
C TYR A 540 19.48 -14.19 -0.39
N ALA A 541 19.84 -14.73 -1.55
CA ALA A 541 19.43 -16.07 -1.97
C ALA A 541 20.32 -17.13 -1.34
N SER A 542 19.70 -18.19 -0.82
CA SER A 542 20.33 -19.48 -0.58
C SER A 542 19.55 -20.53 -1.37
N GLY A 543 20.09 -20.92 -2.52
CA GLY A 543 19.32 -21.67 -3.53
C GLY A 543 18.14 -20.84 -4.03
N THR A 544 16.93 -21.38 -3.96
CA THR A 544 15.68 -20.67 -4.31
C THR A 544 15.01 -19.98 -3.13
N GLY A 545 15.57 -20.10 -1.92
CA GLY A 545 15.00 -19.54 -0.70
C GLY A 545 15.56 -18.17 -0.36
N HIS A 546 14.74 -17.35 0.28
CA HIS A 546 15.17 -16.11 0.92
C HIS A 546 15.93 -16.41 2.22
N ARG A 547 17.02 -15.71 2.44
CA ARG A 547 17.75 -15.62 3.71
C ARG A 547 17.93 -14.17 4.11
N PHE A 548 17.99 -13.94 5.42
CA PHE A 548 18.11 -12.62 5.99
C PHE A 548 19.21 -12.58 7.06
N ALA A 549 19.88 -11.43 7.12
CA ALA A 549 20.75 -11.06 8.23
C ALA A 549 20.43 -9.64 8.70
N ALA A 550 20.52 -9.39 9.99
CA ALA A 550 20.12 -8.11 10.57
C ALA A 550 20.86 -7.81 11.87
N VAL A 551 20.91 -6.50 12.19
CA VAL A 551 21.52 -5.97 13.40
C VAL A 551 20.52 -5.03 14.08
N TRP A 552 20.23 -5.28 15.35
CA TRP A 552 19.39 -4.45 16.19
C TRP A 552 20.20 -3.80 17.31
N ARG A 553 19.89 -2.53 17.62
CA ARG A 553 20.49 -1.79 18.75
C ARG A 553 19.42 -0.92 19.40
N PRO A 554 19.50 -0.62 20.71
CA PRO A 554 18.61 0.31 21.39
C PRO A 554 18.43 1.66 20.67
#